data_AF-A0A940MH09-F1
#
_entry.id   AF-A0A940MH09-F1
#
_cell.length_a   1.000
_cell.length_b   1.000
_cell.length_c   1.000
_cell.angle_alpha   90.00
_cell.angle_beta   90.00
_cell.angle_gamma   90.00
#
_symmetry.space_group_name_H-M   'P 1'
#
loop_
_entity.id
_entity.type
_entity.pdbx_description
1 polymer ?
#
loop_
_entity_poly.entity_id
_entity_poly.type
_entity_poly.pdbx_seq_one_letter_code
_entity_poly.pdbx_strand_id
1 'polypeptide(L)'
;MAGHFLLPSLPYTELYAAQTLAAARWSGRAHAAVGWNQASEAVLTAAINGGNIGNRNGLPPHRYLQFDAEPNLSEDATRYFNFASWVDALTRPASIGLGLRALCPAAQQSWPHDKSRALREQIAHGDVSVEVYYLSGIKI
;
A
#
# COMPACT_ATOMS: atom_id res chain seq x y z
N MET A 1 12.46 0.52 -5.33
CA MET A 1 11.00 0.82 -5.23
C MET A 1 10.37 1.06 -6.60
N ALA A 2 9.72 0.02 -7.13
CA ALA A 2 9.02 0.00 -8.40
C ALA A 2 7.53 0.36 -8.28
N GLY A 3 6.88 0.14 -7.12
CA GLY A 3 5.45 0.43 -6.94
C GLY A 3 5.07 0.97 -5.56
N HIS A 4 4.00 1.76 -5.51
CA HIS A 4 3.49 2.37 -4.27
C HIS A 4 1.96 2.35 -4.22
N PHE A 5 1.37 1.70 -3.22
CA PHE A 5 -0.08 1.54 -3.06
C PHE A 5 -0.56 2.14 -1.73
N LEU A 6 -1.85 2.43 -1.61
CA LEU A 6 -2.47 2.90 -0.38
C LEU A 6 -3.37 1.79 0.19
N LEU A 7 -3.36 1.63 1.50
CA LEU A 7 -4.22 0.73 2.24
C LEU A 7 -4.79 1.49 3.43
N PRO A 8 -6.11 1.76 3.47
CA PRO A 8 -6.71 2.46 4.59
C PRO A 8 -6.41 1.75 5.91
N SER A 9 -6.73 0.45 6.00
CA SER A 9 -6.52 -0.33 7.22
C SER A 9 -5.96 -1.71 6.91
N LEU A 10 -4.99 -2.15 7.70
CA LEU A 10 -4.46 -3.51 7.69
C LEU A 10 -4.84 -4.22 9.01
N PRO A 11 -5.51 -5.38 8.99
CA PRO A 11 -5.70 -6.19 10.20
C PRO A 11 -4.37 -6.72 10.75
N TYR A 12 -4.24 -6.89 12.06
CA TYR A 12 -3.02 -7.43 12.69
C TYR A 12 -2.73 -8.86 12.23
N THR A 13 -3.78 -9.67 12.04
CA THR A 13 -3.67 -11.04 11.52
C THR A 13 -3.08 -11.06 10.12
N GLU A 14 -3.53 -10.14 9.25
CA GLU A 14 -3.02 -9.98 7.89
C GLU A 14 -1.59 -9.41 7.87
N LEU A 15 -1.25 -8.48 8.78
CA LEU A 15 0.12 -8.02 8.94
C LEU A 15 1.05 -9.19 9.28
N TYR A 16 0.68 -10.02 10.25
CA TYR A 16 1.48 -11.17 10.65
C TYR A 16 1.63 -12.19 9.51
N ALA A 17 0.55 -12.47 8.78
CA ALA A 17 0.58 -13.34 7.61
C ALA A 17 1.46 -12.75 6.49
N ALA A 18 1.37 -11.45 6.20
CA ALA A 18 2.22 -10.79 5.21
C ALA A 18 3.70 -10.91 5.57
N GLN A 19 4.05 -10.73 6.85
CA GLN A 19 5.42 -10.82 7.33
C GLN A 19 5.99 -12.24 7.24
N THR A 20 5.16 -13.24 7.53
CA THR A 20 5.61 -14.64 7.59
C THR A 20 5.56 -15.34 6.24
N LEU A 21 4.53 -15.09 5.42
CA LEU A 21 4.27 -15.82 4.16
C LEU A 21 4.73 -15.06 2.91
N ALA A 22 4.87 -13.74 3.00
CA ALA A 22 5.27 -12.89 1.87
C ALA A 22 6.48 -11.99 2.18
N ALA A 23 7.23 -12.32 3.24
CA ALA A 23 8.43 -11.61 3.69
C ALA A 23 8.26 -10.08 3.83
N ALA A 24 7.02 -9.62 4.07
CA ALA A 24 6.74 -8.21 4.21
C ALA A 24 7.43 -7.65 5.45
N ARG A 25 7.82 -6.37 5.44
CA ARG A 25 8.38 -5.70 6.62
C ARG A 25 7.98 -4.25 6.69
N TRP A 26 7.95 -3.70 7.90
CA TRP A 26 7.83 -2.27 8.03
C TRP A 26 9.09 -1.59 7.51
N SER A 27 8.92 -0.56 6.68
CA SER A 27 10.01 0.35 6.33
C SER A 27 10.54 1.06 7.56
N GLY A 28 11.84 1.36 7.57
CA GLY A 28 12.42 2.33 8.51
C GLY A 28 11.93 3.77 8.29
N ARG A 29 11.26 4.04 7.15
CA ARG A 29 10.57 5.31 6.90
C ARG A 29 9.15 5.23 7.45
N ALA A 30 8.73 6.31 8.10
CA ALA A 30 7.34 6.53 8.50
C ALA A 30 7.04 8.02 8.37
N HIS A 31 5.76 8.35 8.15
CA HIS A 31 5.30 9.72 8.29
C HIS A 31 4.67 9.86 9.67
N ALA A 32 5.19 10.76 10.50
CA ALA A 32 4.69 10.99 11.86
C ALA A 32 4.69 12.48 12.26
N ALA A 33 5.10 13.37 11.36
CA ALA A 33 5.34 14.77 11.70
C ALA A 33 4.04 15.59 11.86
N VAL A 34 3.00 15.23 11.11
CA VAL A 34 1.67 15.84 11.21
C VAL A 34 0.77 14.83 11.88
N GLY A 35 0.47 15.02 13.17
CA GLY A 35 -0.38 14.12 13.94
C GLY A 35 -1.80 13.98 13.36
N TRP A 36 -2.56 13.03 13.89
CA TRP A 36 -3.97 12.88 13.55
C TRP A 36 -4.79 14.07 14.06
N ASN A 37 -5.30 14.87 13.12
CA ASN A 37 -6.20 15.99 13.39
C ASN A 37 -7.16 16.20 12.21
N GLN A 38 -8.14 17.09 12.38
CA GLN A 38 -9.16 17.33 11.36
C GLN A 38 -8.58 17.74 10.00
N ALA A 39 -7.49 18.51 9.98
CA ALA A 39 -6.86 18.95 8.73
C ALA A 39 -6.16 17.78 8.02
N SER A 40 -5.39 16.97 8.74
CA SER A 40 -4.70 15.82 8.14
C SER A 40 -5.67 14.74 7.69
N GLU A 41 -6.74 14.51 8.44
CA GLU A 41 -7.85 13.62 8.04
C GLU A 41 -8.53 14.09 6.76
N ALA A 42 -8.80 15.40 6.63
CA ALA A 42 -9.39 15.96 5.42
C ALA A 42 -8.48 15.76 4.19
N VAL A 43 -7.17 15.92 4.35
CA VAL A 43 -6.20 15.66 3.26
C VAL A 43 -6.21 14.18 2.87
N LEU A 44 -6.25 13.26 3.84
CA LEU A 44 -6.35 11.82 3.57
C LEU A 44 -7.65 11.46 2.83
N THR A 45 -8.79 11.98 3.30
CA THR A 45 -10.08 11.74 2.65
C THR A 45 -10.08 12.26 1.22
N ALA A 46 -9.56 13.46 0.98
CA ALA A 46 -9.42 14.01 -0.37
C ALA A 46 -8.54 13.10 -1.25
N ALA A 47 -7.38 12.68 -0.74
CA ALA A 47 -6.46 11.79 -1.43
C ALA A 47 -7.09 10.46 -1.84
N ILE A 48 -7.70 9.73 -0.89
CA ILE A 48 -8.33 8.42 -1.14
C ILE A 48 -9.46 8.54 -2.18
N ASN A 49 -10.21 9.64 -2.16
CA ASN A 49 -11.29 9.89 -3.10
C ASN A 49 -10.83 10.42 -4.47
N GLY A 50 -9.52 10.40 -4.77
CA GLY A 50 -9.00 10.85 -6.06
C GLY A 50 -8.86 12.36 -6.21
N GLY A 51 -9.02 13.11 -5.12
CA GLY A 51 -8.72 14.54 -5.07
C GLY A 51 -7.21 14.79 -5.13
N ASN A 52 -6.79 15.77 -5.92
CA ASN A 52 -5.41 16.23 -5.92
C ASN A 52 -5.05 16.80 -4.55
N ILE A 53 -3.89 16.42 -4.02
CA ILE A 53 -3.35 16.99 -2.79
C ILE A 53 -2.16 17.87 -3.11
N GLY A 54 -2.13 19.09 -2.58
CA GLY A 54 -1.02 20.02 -2.83
C GLY A 54 0.28 19.60 -2.13
N ASN A 55 0.18 18.86 -1.03
CA ASN A 55 1.34 18.52 -0.20
C ASN A 55 1.13 17.21 0.59
N ARG A 56 2.00 16.21 0.38
CA ARG A 56 2.02 14.96 1.16
C ARG A 56 2.33 15.17 2.63
N ASN A 57 3.03 16.25 3.00
CA ASN A 57 3.33 16.54 4.41
C ASN A 57 2.06 16.84 5.20
N GLY A 58 0.94 17.19 4.56
CA GLY A 58 -0.35 17.36 5.23
C GLY A 58 -1.07 16.05 5.55
N LEU A 59 -0.59 14.91 5.06
CA LEU A 59 -1.21 13.60 5.36
C LEU A 59 -1.03 13.24 6.83
N PRO A 60 -1.96 12.46 7.40
CA PRO A 60 -1.84 11.98 8.76
C PRO A 60 -0.70 10.96 8.87
N PRO A 61 -0.33 10.57 10.10
CA PRO A 61 0.70 9.57 10.31
C PRO A 61 0.37 8.26 9.60
N HIS A 62 1.39 7.63 9.04
CA HIS A 62 1.28 6.37 8.33
C HIS A 62 2.62 5.64 8.26
N ARG A 63 2.56 4.34 8.03
CA ARG A 63 3.74 3.48 7.85
C ARG A 63 3.72 2.79 6.50
N TYR A 64 4.90 2.42 6.01
CA TYR A 64 5.02 1.71 4.75
C TYR A 64 5.32 0.23 5.01
N LEU A 65 4.42 -0.65 4.62
CA LEU A 65 4.69 -2.07 4.51
C LEU A 65 5.44 -2.32 3.20
N GLN A 66 6.65 -2.84 3.29
CA GLN A 66 7.55 -3.08 2.17
C GLN A 66 7.60 -4.56 1.80
N PHE A 67 7.64 -4.80 0.49
CA PHE A 67 7.91 -6.09 -0.13
C PHE A 67 9.13 -5.90 -1.03
N ASP A 68 10.13 -6.75 -0.88
CA ASP A 68 11.31 -6.69 -1.76
C ASP A 68 10.99 -7.25 -3.13
N ALA A 69 11.77 -6.85 -4.13
CA ALA A 69 11.71 -7.43 -5.46
C ALA A 69 11.88 -8.96 -5.39
N GLU A 70 10.90 -9.69 -5.91
CA GLU A 70 10.93 -11.16 -5.95
C GLU A 70 10.47 -11.63 -7.33
N PRO A 71 11.37 -11.73 -8.34
CA PRO A 71 11.00 -12.03 -9.72
C PRO A 71 10.19 -13.32 -9.88
N ASN A 72 10.47 -14.30 -9.01
CA ASN A 72 9.72 -15.54 -8.89
C ASN A 72 9.18 -15.62 -7.47
N LEU A 73 7.99 -15.07 -7.21
CA LEU A 73 7.35 -15.17 -5.91
C LEU A 73 7.28 -16.63 -5.46
N SER A 74 7.64 -16.88 -4.20
CA SER A 74 7.47 -18.17 -3.57
C SER A 74 6.02 -18.68 -3.67
N GLU A 75 5.85 -19.99 -3.62
CA GLU A 75 4.52 -20.61 -3.68
C GLU A 75 3.66 -20.16 -2.49
N ASP A 76 4.25 -20.03 -1.29
CA ASP A 76 3.57 -19.54 -0.10
C ASP A 76 3.12 -18.09 -0.25
N ALA A 77 3.98 -17.19 -0.76
CA ALA A 77 3.61 -15.81 -1.04
C ALA A 77 2.49 -15.72 -2.08
N THR A 78 2.58 -16.52 -3.15
CA THR A 78 1.56 -16.58 -4.20
C THR A 78 0.22 -17.05 -3.65
N ARG A 79 0.21 -18.13 -2.87
CA ARG A 79 -1.01 -18.64 -2.22
C ARG A 79 -1.58 -17.61 -1.25
N TYR A 80 -0.74 -17.00 -0.42
CA TYR A 80 -1.16 -15.96 0.52
C TYR A 80 -1.86 -14.81 -0.21
N PHE A 81 -1.25 -14.22 -1.24
CA PHE A 81 -1.85 -13.10 -1.96
C PHE A 81 -3.15 -13.47 -2.68
N ASN A 82 -3.39 -14.74 -3.03
CA ASN A 82 -4.66 -15.17 -3.62
C ASN A 82 -5.83 -15.15 -2.63
N PHE A 83 -5.57 -15.17 -1.31
CA PHE A 83 -6.60 -15.18 -0.27
C PHE A 83 -6.53 -13.98 0.69
N ALA A 84 -5.49 -13.15 0.57
CA ALA A 84 -5.26 -11.98 1.42
C ALA A 84 -6.33 -10.90 1.16
N SER A 85 -7.32 -10.84 2.06
CA SER A 85 -8.50 -9.98 1.90
C SER A 85 -8.19 -8.47 1.86
N TRP A 86 -7.09 -8.06 2.47
CA TRP A 86 -6.67 -6.65 2.48
C TRP A 86 -6.20 -6.16 1.11
N VAL A 87 -5.80 -7.06 0.21
CA VAL A 87 -5.29 -6.69 -1.11
C VAL A 87 -6.40 -6.09 -1.97
N ASP A 88 -7.64 -6.56 -1.80
CA ASP A 88 -8.82 -5.99 -2.46
C ASP A 88 -9.15 -4.58 -1.96
N ALA A 89 -8.76 -4.25 -0.72
CA ALA A 89 -8.90 -2.93 -0.14
C ALA A 89 -7.81 -1.93 -0.58
N LEU A 90 -6.81 -2.38 -1.35
CA LEU A 90 -5.79 -1.48 -1.89
C LEU A 90 -6.42 -0.42 -2.79
N THR A 91 -5.93 0.80 -2.67
CA THR A 91 -6.33 1.93 -3.52
C THR A 91 -5.12 2.52 -4.22
N ARG A 92 -5.37 3.05 -5.42
CA ARG A 92 -4.43 3.84 -6.22
C ARG A 92 -5.17 4.98 -6.90
N PRO A 93 -5.55 6.02 -6.15
CA PRO A 93 -6.22 7.18 -6.71
C PRO A 93 -5.30 7.84 -7.75
N ALA A 94 -5.86 8.25 -8.89
CA ALA A 94 -5.11 8.95 -9.95
C ALA A 94 -4.89 10.44 -9.63
N SER A 95 -4.66 10.78 -8.36
CA SER A 95 -4.51 12.15 -7.89
C SER A 95 -3.05 12.60 -7.87
N ILE A 96 -2.85 13.83 -8.33
CA ILE A 96 -1.57 14.52 -8.27
C ILE A 96 -1.21 14.77 -6.80
N GLY A 97 0.08 14.65 -6.48
CA GLY A 97 0.63 14.97 -5.17
C GLY A 97 0.79 13.78 -4.23
N LEU A 98 0.11 12.65 -4.48
CA LEU A 98 0.28 11.44 -3.68
C LEU A 98 1.60 10.70 -3.90
N GLY A 99 2.45 11.12 -4.83
CA GLY A 99 3.76 10.49 -5.03
C GLY A 99 3.68 8.99 -5.37
N LEU A 100 2.53 8.51 -5.87
CA LEU A 100 2.37 7.14 -6.33
C LEU A 100 3.29 6.91 -7.53
N ARG A 101 4.23 5.96 -7.42
CA ARG A 101 5.05 5.54 -8.55
C ARG A 101 4.19 4.78 -9.55
N ALA A 102 4.47 4.96 -10.85
CA ALA A 102 3.77 4.26 -11.93
C ALA A 102 3.84 2.73 -11.74
N LEU A 103 2.78 2.03 -12.15
CA LEU A 103 2.81 0.57 -12.20
C LEU A 103 3.66 0.10 -13.38
N CYS A 104 4.24 -1.10 -13.26
CA CYS A 104 4.80 -1.78 -14.42
C CYS A 104 3.67 -2.12 -15.42
N PRO A 105 3.96 -2.30 -16.72
CA PRO A 105 2.93 -2.51 -17.73
C PRO A 105 1.98 -3.69 -17.42
N ALA A 106 2.49 -4.79 -16.86
CA ALA A 106 1.66 -5.93 -16.47
C ALA A 106 0.72 -5.55 -15.31
N ALA A 107 1.27 -5.00 -14.21
CA ALA A 107 0.48 -4.59 -13.07
C ALA A 107 -0.58 -3.53 -13.42
N GLN A 108 -0.26 -2.61 -14.35
CA GLN A 108 -1.19 -1.61 -14.86
C GLN A 108 -2.41 -2.25 -15.53
N GLN A 109 -2.22 -3.34 -16.29
CA GLN A 109 -3.29 -4.07 -16.97
C GLN A 109 -4.14 -4.90 -15.98
N SER A 110 -3.50 -5.50 -14.97
CA SER A 110 -4.20 -6.31 -13.97
C SER A 110 -4.96 -5.47 -12.95
N TRP A 111 -4.47 -4.28 -12.61
CA TRP A 111 -5.03 -3.42 -11.56
C TRP A 111 -6.56 -3.22 -11.58
N PRO A 112 -7.21 -2.93 -12.73
CA PRO A 112 -8.66 -2.73 -12.76
C PRO A 112 -9.49 -4.00 -12.53
N HIS A 113 -8.90 -5.20 -12.61
CA HIS A 113 -9.63 -6.47 -12.61
C HIS A 113 -9.21 -7.42 -11.48
N ASP A 114 -7.94 -7.37 -11.07
CA ASP A 114 -7.34 -8.25 -10.07
C ASP A 114 -6.19 -7.53 -9.37
N LYS A 115 -6.48 -6.96 -8.20
CA LYS A 115 -5.50 -6.21 -7.41
C LYS A 115 -4.40 -7.12 -6.84
N SER A 116 -4.72 -8.38 -6.58
CA SER A 116 -3.74 -9.37 -6.12
C SER A 116 -2.73 -9.68 -7.20
N ARG A 117 -3.18 -9.96 -8.41
CA ARG A 117 -2.31 -10.14 -9.55
C ARG A 117 -1.49 -8.89 -9.83
N ALA A 118 -2.09 -7.71 -9.80
CA ALA A 118 -1.38 -6.45 -10.02
C ALA A 118 -0.27 -6.21 -8.97
N LEU A 119 -0.55 -6.50 -7.69
CA LEU A 119 0.45 -6.40 -6.63
C LEU A 119 1.60 -7.39 -6.87
N ARG A 120 1.30 -8.65 -7.16
CA ARG A 120 2.31 -9.70 -7.43
C ARG A 120 3.18 -9.37 -8.64
N GLU A 121 2.58 -8.93 -9.74
CA GLU A 121 3.30 -8.48 -10.94
C GLU A 121 4.20 -7.28 -10.65
N GLN A 122 3.78 -6.39 -9.76
CA GLN A 122 4.59 -5.26 -9.34
C GLN A 122 5.77 -5.68 -8.45
N ILE A 123 5.55 -6.61 -7.50
CA ILE A 123 6.61 -7.19 -6.64
C ILE A 123 7.64 -7.93 -7.50
N ALA A 124 7.19 -8.70 -8.49
CA ALA A 124 8.07 -9.39 -9.42
C ALA A 124 8.94 -8.44 -10.24
N HIS A 125 8.46 -7.22 -10.49
CA HIS A 125 9.19 -6.19 -11.22
C HIS A 125 10.18 -5.40 -10.34
N GLY A 126 9.89 -5.23 -9.04
CA GLY A 126 10.77 -4.54 -8.10
C GLY A 126 10.12 -4.22 -6.77
N ASP A 127 10.86 -3.62 -5.82
CA ASP A 127 10.33 -3.42 -4.46
C ASP A 127 9.03 -2.60 -4.45
N VAL A 128 8.09 -3.04 -3.62
CA VAL A 128 6.80 -2.39 -3.44
C VAL A 128 6.68 -1.83 -2.04
N SER A 129 6.01 -0.68 -1.93
CA SER A 129 5.56 -0.13 -0.65
C SER A 129 4.05 0.04 -0.62
N VAL A 130 3.43 -0.33 0.48
CA VAL A 130 2.02 -0.09 0.77
C VAL A 130 1.94 0.89 1.94
N GLU A 131 1.35 2.04 1.72
CA GLU A 131 1.09 3.06 2.72
C GLU A 131 -0.14 2.68 3.55
N VAL A 132 0.07 2.47 4.85
CA VAL A 132 -0.95 2.02 5.81
C VAL A 132 -1.20 3.12 6.84
N TYR A 133 -2.48 3.51 7.00
CA TYR A 133 -2.89 4.56 7.94
C TYR A 133 -3.46 4.00 9.25
N TYR A 134 -4.17 2.88 9.18
CA TYR A 134 -4.79 2.23 10.33
C TYR A 134 -4.29 0.79 10.46
N LEU A 135 -4.06 0.35 11.70
CA LEU A 135 -3.72 -1.02 12.04
C LEU A 135 -4.85 -1.58 12.92
N SER A 136 -5.63 -2.51 12.37
CA SER A 136 -6.86 -3.02 12.97
C SER A 136 -7.83 -1.93 13.43
N GLY A 137 -8.03 -0.91 12.59
CA GLY A 137 -8.90 0.24 12.89
C GLY A 137 -8.30 1.27 13.84
N ILE A 138 -7.11 1.03 14.38
CA ILE A 138 -6.40 1.97 15.25
C ILE A 138 -5.49 2.84 14.38
N LYS A 139 -5.62 4.16 14.54
CA LYS A 139 -4.74 5.17 13.93
C LYS A 139 -3.28 4.87 14.29
N ILE A 140 -2.43 4.74 13.27
CA ILE A 140 -0.98 4.55 13.44
C ILE A 140 -0.34 5.83 13.98
#